data_AF-A0A7S0AY25-F1
#
_entry.id   AF-A0A7S0AY25-F1
#
_cell.length_a   1.000
_cell.length_b   1.000
_cell.length_c   1.000
_cell.angle_alpha   90.00
_cell.angle_beta   90.00
_cell.angle_gamma   90.00
#
_symmetry.space_group_name_H-M   'P 1'
#
loop_
_entity.id
_entity.type
_entity.pdbx_description
1 polymer ?
#
loop_
_entity_poly.entity_id
_entity_poly.type
_entity_poly.pdbx_seq_one_letter_code
_entity_poly.pdbx_strand_id
1 'polypeptide(L)'
;AAAVESIGGPFLSVQLGRLEPENKKDTSPLDLSILSGTASTAVVTKAFLKAGLTEREMTALLGVLCTIDTVRKTRTSDDWRASARPKFREAGKMGRASEFKPLTEQDISEMEDEEFEDRDEGWYIADSFGTRDQAFGAKVADDLSEKNFNKYVKELYESGKKGGSIDKFGWTTAILLDKQSPVTQSWLQKYAGSYLSFNKDVSVAYNAITQLGAEFTGGKYENLLKNRKRKTLNDFD
;
A
#
# COMPACT_ATOMS: atom_id res chain seq x y z
N ALA A 1 0.37 -1.54 4.80
CA ALA A 1 0.99 -0.23 5.01
C ALA A 1 2.37 -0.23 4.38
N ALA A 2 3.33 -1.02 4.90
CA ALA A 2 4.67 -1.15 4.31
C ALA A 2 4.67 -1.42 2.79
N ALA A 3 3.87 -2.39 2.31
CA ALA A 3 3.79 -2.70 0.88
C ALA A 3 3.20 -1.56 0.01
N VAL A 4 2.37 -0.69 0.58
CA VAL A 4 1.81 0.47 -0.14
C VAL A 4 2.85 1.58 -0.21
N GLU A 5 3.58 1.81 0.88
CA GLU A 5 4.63 2.82 0.94
C GLU A 5 5.86 2.44 0.12
N SER A 6 6.21 1.15 0.08
CA SER A 6 7.35 0.64 -0.71
C SER A 6 7.16 0.85 -2.21
N ILE A 7 5.93 0.91 -2.72
CA ILE A 7 5.65 1.24 -4.12
C ILE A 7 5.39 2.74 -4.35
N GLY A 8 5.63 3.59 -3.35
CA GLY A 8 5.46 5.03 -3.44
C GLY A 8 4.06 5.55 -3.07
N GLY A 9 3.23 4.75 -2.41
CA GLY A 9 1.91 5.16 -1.94
C GLY A 9 1.92 6.06 -0.70
N PRO A 10 0.75 6.54 -0.26
CA PRO A 10 0.62 7.41 0.91
C PRO A 10 1.00 6.68 2.20
N PHE A 11 1.42 7.45 3.21
CA PHE A 11 1.64 6.91 4.55
C PHE A 11 0.30 6.46 5.17
N LEU A 12 0.24 5.21 5.61
CA LEU A 12 -0.95 4.63 6.21
C LEU A 12 -0.71 4.36 7.68
N SER A 13 -1.46 5.04 8.54
CA SER A 13 -1.45 4.80 9.98
C SER A 13 -1.87 3.36 10.28
N VAL A 14 -1.07 2.65 11.07
CA VAL A 14 -1.38 1.30 11.56
C VAL A 14 -1.57 1.37 13.06
N GLN A 15 -2.67 0.81 13.55
CA GLN A 15 -2.86 0.60 14.98
C GLN A 15 -2.28 -0.77 15.37
N LEU A 16 -1.37 -0.76 16.35
CA LEU A 16 -0.81 -1.96 16.95
C LEU A 16 -1.66 -2.41 18.15
N GLY A 17 -1.42 -3.62 18.65
CA GLY A 17 -2.08 -4.16 19.85
C GLY A 17 -3.00 -5.36 19.62
N ARG A 18 -3.02 -5.93 18.41
CA ARG A 18 -3.60 -7.25 18.20
C ARG A 18 -2.65 -8.30 18.79
N LEU A 19 -3.10 -8.97 19.84
CA LEU A 19 -2.36 -10.07 20.46
C LEU A 19 -2.62 -11.36 19.68
N GLU A 20 -1.61 -12.21 19.60
CA GLU A 20 -1.76 -13.55 19.07
C GLU A 20 -2.79 -14.32 19.90
N PRO A 21 -3.74 -15.03 19.26
CA PRO A 21 -4.71 -15.81 20.00
C PRO A 21 -4.02 -16.98 20.71
N GLU A 22 -4.25 -17.13 22.01
CA GLU A 22 -3.70 -18.25 22.79
C GLU A 22 -4.20 -19.62 22.30
N ASN A 23 -5.40 -19.66 21.73
CA ASN A 23 -6.02 -20.86 21.18
C ASN A 23 -6.52 -20.62 19.76
N LYS A 24 -6.28 -21.59 18.86
CA LYS A 24 -6.91 -21.60 17.54
C LYS A 24 -8.42 -21.68 17.72
N LYS A 25 -9.13 -20.63 17.31
CA LYS A 25 -10.59 -20.70 17.14
C LYS A 25 -10.88 -21.29 15.77
N ASP A 26 -11.80 -22.25 15.71
CA ASP A 26 -12.36 -22.70 14.44
C ASP A 26 -13.08 -21.53 13.78
N THR A 27 -12.43 -20.94 12.79
CA THR A 27 -13.06 -19.96 11.91
C THR A 27 -13.82 -20.70 10.83
N SER A 28 -14.98 -20.16 10.44
CA SER A 28 -15.69 -20.62 9.26
C SER A 28 -14.73 -20.62 8.06
N PRO A 29 -14.77 -21.64 7.18
CA PRO A 29 -13.89 -21.70 6.02
C PRO A 29 -14.03 -20.41 5.22
N LEU A 30 -12.93 -19.66 5.14
CA LEU A 30 -12.84 -18.42 4.39
C LEU A 30 -12.87 -18.77 2.90
N ASP A 31 -13.87 -18.27 2.19
CA ASP A 31 -13.90 -18.37 0.74
C ASP A 31 -12.87 -17.41 0.11
N LEU A 32 -11.66 -17.93 -0.12
CA LEU A 32 -10.57 -17.18 -0.72
C LEU A 32 -10.79 -16.90 -2.22
N SER A 33 -11.79 -17.52 -2.86
CA SER A 33 -12.10 -17.28 -4.27
C SER A 33 -12.46 -15.80 -4.54
N ILE A 34 -12.99 -15.11 -3.53
CA ILE A 34 -13.31 -13.67 -3.53
C ILE A 34 -12.08 -12.81 -3.83
N LEU A 35 -10.87 -13.26 -3.48
CA LEU A 35 -9.61 -12.55 -3.69
C LEU A 35 -8.86 -12.99 -4.95
N SER A 36 -9.38 -13.98 -5.68
CA SER A 36 -8.71 -14.60 -6.84
C SER A 36 -9.21 -14.08 -8.19
N GLY A 37 -10.25 -13.23 -8.20
CA GLY A 37 -10.87 -12.76 -9.43
C GLY A 37 -11.83 -13.73 -10.11
N THR A 38 -12.09 -14.89 -9.51
CA THR A 38 -13.04 -15.89 -10.03
C THR A 38 -14.47 -15.65 -9.55
N ALA A 39 -14.63 -14.99 -8.40
CA ALA A 39 -15.94 -14.61 -7.87
C ALA A 39 -16.58 -13.48 -8.70
N SER A 40 -17.91 -13.49 -8.80
CA SER A 40 -18.64 -12.41 -9.49
C SER A 40 -18.56 -11.09 -8.72
N THR A 41 -18.68 -9.97 -9.44
CA THR A 41 -18.62 -8.62 -8.85
C THR A 41 -19.63 -8.46 -7.71
N ALA A 42 -20.86 -8.98 -7.88
CA ALA A 42 -21.90 -8.96 -6.87
C ALA A 42 -21.53 -9.71 -5.58
N VAL A 43 -20.83 -10.84 -5.68
CA VAL A 43 -20.38 -11.61 -4.51
C VAL A 43 -19.31 -10.81 -3.75
N VAL A 44 -18.36 -10.22 -4.47
CA VAL A 44 -17.30 -9.42 -3.87
C VAL A 44 -17.89 -8.20 -3.18
N THR A 45 -18.74 -7.42 -3.85
CA THR A 45 -19.41 -6.25 -3.25
C THR A 45 -20.20 -6.63 -2.01
N LYS A 46 -20.96 -7.73 -2.06
CA LYS A 46 -21.71 -8.23 -0.89
C LYS A 46 -20.79 -8.64 0.26
N ALA A 47 -19.61 -9.19 -0.02
CA ALA A 47 -18.63 -9.54 1.01
C ALA A 47 -18.07 -8.29 1.71
N PHE A 48 -17.71 -7.25 0.96
CA PHE A 48 -17.27 -5.97 1.53
C PHE A 48 -18.36 -5.32 2.40
N LEU A 49 -19.61 -5.32 1.93
CA LEU A 49 -20.74 -4.80 2.71
C LEU A 49 -20.98 -5.60 3.99
N LYS A 50 -20.90 -6.93 3.93
CA LYS A 50 -21.00 -7.80 5.12
C LYS A 50 -19.87 -7.58 6.12
N ALA A 51 -18.68 -7.22 5.64
CA ALA A 51 -17.55 -6.85 6.48
C ALA A 51 -17.73 -5.46 7.14
N GLY A 52 -18.78 -4.71 6.78
CA GLY A 52 -19.07 -3.38 7.31
C GLY A 52 -18.35 -2.25 6.58
N LEU A 53 -17.85 -2.51 5.37
CA LEU A 53 -17.21 -1.51 4.50
C LEU A 53 -18.22 -0.98 3.48
N THR A 54 -18.12 0.32 3.18
CA THR A 54 -18.93 0.97 2.15
C THR A 54 -18.38 0.72 0.74
N GLU A 55 -19.21 0.90 -0.29
CA GLU A 55 -18.75 0.79 -1.69
C GLU A 55 -17.64 1.80 -2.03
N ARG A 56 -17.63 2.97 -1.36
CA ARG A 56 -16.54 3.95 -1.46
C ARG A 56 -15.23 3.38 -0.96
N GLU A 57 -15.23 2.82 0.25
CA GLU A 57 -14.03 2.22 0.87
C GLU A 57 -13.56 1.00 0.08
N MET A 58 -14.49 0.17 -0.39
CA MET A 58 -14.20 -0.92 -1.31
C MET A 58 -13.49 -0.43 -2.57
N THR A 59 -14.03 0.61 -3.23
CA THR A 59 -13.43 1.17 -4.45
C THR A 59 -12.02 1.70 -4.20
N ALA A 60 -11.79 2.38 -3.07
CA ALA A 60 -10.46 2.87 -2.70
C ALA A 60 -9.47 1.72 -2.48
N LEU A 61 -9.86 0.68 -1.73
CA LEU A 61 -9.02 -0.48 -1.44
C LEU A 61 -8.71 -1.30 -2.70
N LEU A 62 -9.71 -1.54 -3.55
CA LEU A 62 -9.52 -2.23 -4.84
C LEU A 62 -8.65 -1.40 -5.79
N GLY A 63 -8.75 -0.07 -5.75
CA GLY A 63 -7.87 0.83 -6.49
C GLY A 63 -6.40 0.72 -6.06
N VAL A 64 -6.15 0.57 -4.75
CA VAL A 64 -4.79 0.31 -4.23
C VAL A 64 -4.27 -1.04 -4.71
N LEU A 65 -5.10 -2.10 -4.65
CA LEU A 65 -4.73 -3.42 -5.16
C LEU A 65 -4.44 -3.40 -6.66
N CYS A 66 -5.24 -2.69 -7.45
CA CYS A 66 -4.97 -2.45 -8.88
C CYS A 66 -3.59 -1.83 -9.09
N THR A 67 -3.23 -0.80 -8.32
CA THR A 67 -1.91 -0.16 -8.40
C THR A 67 -0.79 -1.14 -8.04
N ILE A 68 -0.93 -1.90 -6.94
CA ILE A 68 0.07 -2.90 -6.52
C ILE A 68 0.24 -4.00 -7.59
N ASP A 69 -0.86 -4.57 -8.09
CA ASP A 69 -0.83 -5.63 -9.08
C ASP A 69 -0.22 -5.16 -10.40
N THR A 70 -0.52 -3.92 -10.81
CA THR A 70 0.07 -3.34 -12.03
C THR A 70 1.57 -3.14 -11.86
N VAL A 71 2.04 -2.59 -10.74
CA VAL A 71 3.48 -2.43 -10.44
C VAL A 71 4.18 -3.78 -10.47
N ARG A 72 3.60 -4.79 -9.81
CA ARG A 72 4.13 -6.15 -9.78
C ARG A 72 4.26 -6.76 -11.17
N LYS A 73 3.27 -6.57 -12.05
CA LYS A 73 3.28 -7.09 -13.42
C LYS A 73 4.26 -6.37 -14.33
N THR A 74 4.49 -5.07 -14.12
CA THR A 74 5.38 -4.27 -14.95
C THR A 74 6.87 -4.46 -14.64
N ARG A 75 7.21 -5.12 -13.52
CA ARG A 75 8.58 -5.20 -13.02
C ARG A 75 9.11 -6.61 -12.88
N THR A 76 10.41 -6.74 -13.05
CA THR A 76 11.12 -8.02 -13.01
C THR A 76 11.72 -8.27 -11.62
N SER A 77 12.10 -9.52 -11.34
CA SER A 77 12.77 -9.88 -10.07
C SER A 77 14.11 -9.17 -9.87
N ASP A 78 14.73 -8.69 -10.94
CA ASP A 78 16.02 -8.01 -10.89
C ASP A 78 15.89 -6.58 -10.36
N ASP A 79 14.77 -5.90 -10.63
CA ASP A 79 14.44 -4.58 -10.05
C ASP A 79 14.36 -4.66 -8.51
N TRP A 80 13.82 -5.77 -7.98
CA TRP A 80 13.73 -6.01 -6.54
C TRP A 80 15.10 -6.24 -5.92
N ARG A 81 15.98 -6.98 -6.60
CA ARG A 81 17.37 -7.21 -6.16
C ARG A 81 18.19 -5.92 -6.17
N ALA A 82 18.03 -5.08 -7.19
CA ALA A 82 18.68 -3.77 -7.27
C ALA A 82 18.22 -2.83 -6.14
N SER A 83 16.92 -2.83 -5.81
CA SER A 83 16.38 -2.03 -4.70
C SER A 83 16.88 -2.46 -3.31
N ALA A 84 17.25 -3.73 -3.14
CA ALA A 84 17.73 -4.29 -1.88
C ALA A 84 19.24 -4.12 -1.66
N ARG A 85 19.99 -3.65 -2.67
CA ARG A 85 21.43 -3.42 -2.52
C ARG A 85 21.69 -2.22 -1.59
N PRO A 86 22.61 -2.35 -0.61
CA PRO A 86 22.97 -1.27 0.28
C PRO A 86 23.51 -0.09 -0.55
N LYS A 87 22.94 1.10 -0.33
CA LYS A 87 23.43 2.32 -0.97
C LYS A 87 24.54 2.90 -0.09
N PHE A 88 25.77 2.82 -0.56
CA PHE A 88 26.89 3.49 0.09
C PHE A 88 26.82 4.99 -0.21
N ARG A 89 27.11 5.81 0.80
CA ARG A 89 27.17 7.27 0.68
C ARG A 89 28.48 7.76 1.26
N GLU A 90 29.10 8.73 0.59
CA GLU A 90 30.20 9.52 1.16
C GLU A 90 29.71 10.26 2.41
N ALA A 91 30.47 10.24 3.51
CA ALA A 91 30.14 11.03 4.68
C ALA A 91 30.19 12.53 4.34
N GLY A 92 29.01 13.12 4.12
CA GLY A 92 28.86 14.58 4.15
C GLY A 92 29.25 15.12 5.53
N LYS A 93 29.59 16.42 5.61
CA LYS A 93 29.87 17.07 6.91
C LYS A 93 28.73 16.79 7.88
N MET A 94 29.05 16.24 9.07
CA MET A 94 28.07 15.88 10.10
C MET A 94 27.00 16.97 10.25
N GLY A 95 25.75 16.63 9.94
CA GLY A 95 24.59 17.51 10.14
C GLY A 95 23.84 17.98 8.89
N ARG A 96 24.28 17.63 7.66
CA ARG A 96 23.53 17.95 6.43
C ARG A 96 23.21 16.72 5.58
N ALA A 97 22.02 16.15 5.81
CA ALA A 97 21.43 15.05 5.02
C ALA A 97 21.33 15.32 3.50
N SER A 98 21.52 16.56 3.06
CA SER A 98 21.42 16.99 1.66
C SER A 98 22.73 16.90 0.86
N GLU A 99 23.88 16.64 1.49
CA GLU A 99 25.21 16.65 0.83
C GLU A 99 25.74 15.25 0.50
N PHE A 100 24.93 14.21 0.67
CA PHE A 100 25.34 12.83 0.40
C PHE A 100 25.21 12.49 -1.08
N LYS A 101 26.34 12.27 -1.76
CA LYS A 101 26.38 11.79 -3.15
C LYS A 101 26.21 10.26 -3.18
N PRO A 102 25.32 9.71 -4.02
CA PRO A 102 25.24 8.26 -4.22
C PRO A 102 26.48 7.77 -4.98
N LEU A 103 27.10 6.68 -4.51
CA LEU A 103 28.17 6.01 -5.25
C LEU A 103 27.61 5.32 -6.50
N THR A 104 28.40 5.28 -7.57
CA THR A 104 28.08 4.57 -8.81
C THR A 104 28.42 3.07 -8.70
N GLU A 105 27.90 2.24 -9.59
CA GLU A 105 28.18 0.79 -9.57
C GLU A 105 29.66 0.46 -9.79
N GLN A 106 30.39 1.29 -10.54
CA GLN A 106 31.85 1.15 -10.72
C GLN A 106 32.59 1.40 -9.40
N ASP A 107 32.23 2.46 -8.67
CA ASP A 107 32.83 2.78 -7.37
C ASP A 107 32.61 1.65 -6.33
N ILE A 108 31.48 0.94 -6.42
CA ILE A 108 31.14 -0.16 -5.52
C ILE A 108 31.93 -1.43 -5.89
N SER A 109 32.08 -1.74 -7.18
CA SER A 109 32.86 -2.91 -7.62
C SER A 109 34.36 -2.75 -7.38
N GLU A 110 34.89 -1.53 -7.55
CA GLU A 110 36.31 -1.25 -7.28
C GLU A 110 36.66 -1.46 -5.79
N MET A 111 35.69 -1.29 -4.87
CA MET A 111 35.86 -1.57 -3.44
C MET A 111 35.71 -3.04 -3.04
N GLU A 112 34.97 -3.87 -3.80
CA GLU A 112 34.87 -5.31 -3.50
C GLU A 112 36.17 -6.05 -3.83
N ASP A 113 36.99 -5.50 -4.75
CA ASP A 113 38.26 -6.07 -5.21
C ASP A 113 39.50 -5.47 -4.49
N GLU A 114 39.40 -4.30 -3.85
CA GLU A 114 40.50 -3.71 -3.07
C GLU A 114 40.54 -4.30 -1.64
N GLU A 115 41.41 -5.29 -1.42
CA GLU A 115 41.85 -5.68 -0.07
C GLU A 115 42.27 -4.42 0.71
N PHE A 116 41.75 -4.27 1.93
CA PHE A 116 41.90 -3.14 2.86
C PHE A 116 43.37 -2.72 3.11
N GLU A 117 44.03 -2.10 2.14
CA GLU A 117 45.31 -1.42 2.30
C GLU A 117 45.08 0.10 2.34
N ASP A 118 45.10 0.62 3.57
CA ASP A 118 45.53 1.96 3.96
C ASP A 118 45.24 3.10 2.97
N ARG A 119 44.01 3.64 3.02
CA ARG A 119 43.77 5.04 2.65
C ARG A 119 42.95 5.76 3.71
N ASP A 120 43.52 6.86 4.21
CA ASP A 120 42.87 7.93 4.99
C ASP A 120 41.83 8.72 4.14
N GLU A 121 41.07 8.06 3.26
CA GLU A 121 40.08 8.67 2.38
C GLU A 121 38.67 8.23 2.78
N GLY A 122 38.00 9.10 3.54
CA GLY A 122 36.54 9.11 3.69
C GLY A 122 35.94 7.88 4.37
N TRP A 123 35.56 8.01 5.65
CA TRP A 123 34.72 7.00 6.29
C TRP A 123 33.35 6.95 5.60
N TYR A 124 33.11 5.93 4.77
CA TYR A 124 31.80 5.69 4.18
C TYR A 124 30.90 5.02 5.21
N ILE A 125 29.69 5.56 5.39
CA ILE A 125 28.69 4.97 6.28
C ILE A 125 27.76 4.14 5.41
N ALA A 126 27.71 2.83 5.63
CA ALA A 126 26.64 2.01 5.10
C ALA A 126 25.30 2.58 5.59
N ASP A 127 24.45 3.05 4.66
CA ASP A 127 23.11 3.59 4.94
C ASP A 127 22.17 2.44 5.37
N SER A 128 22.45 1.87 6.54
CA SER A 128 21.75 0.73 7.11
C SER A 128 20.40 1.13 7.73
N PHE A 129 20.18 2.43 7.96
CA PHE A 129 18.94 2.97 8.53
C PHE A 129 18.02 3.66 7.51
N GLY A 130 18.50 3.89 6.28
CA GLY A 130 17.72 4.56 5.22
C GLY A 130 17.39 6.02 5.54
N THR A 131 16.77 6.72 4.59
CA THR A 131 16.22 8.06 4.84
C THR A 131 14.82 8.00 5.44
N ARG A 132 14.29 9.13 5.94
CA ARG A 132 12.87 9.25 6.37
C ARG A 132 11.89 8.75 5.29
N ASP A 133 12.25 8.92 4.02
CA ASP A 133 11.44 8.50 2.87
C ASP A 133 11.59 6.99 2.55
N GLN A 134 12.41 6.27 3.32
CA GLN A 134 12.69 4.84 3.25
C GLN A 134 12.45 4.14 4.60
N ALA A 135 11.60 4.72 5.47
CA ALA A 135 11.35 4.22 6.83
C ALA A 135 10.85 2.75 6.87
N PHE A 136 10.29 2.24 5.77
CA PHE A 136 9.85 0.84 5.64
C PHE A 136 10.58 0.06 4.54
N GLY A 137 11.77 0.54 4.13
CA GLY A 137 12.61 -0.05 3.11
C GLY A 137 12.77 0.80 1.86
N ALA A 138 13.65 0.37 0.95
CA ALA A 138 13.87 1.02 -0.32
C ALA A 138 12.59 1.02 -1.17
N LYS A 139 12.29 2.16 -1.80
CA LYS A 139 11.19 2.24 -2.76
C LYS A 139 11.51 1.31 -3.92
N VAL A 140 10.57 0.42 -4.18
CA VAL A 140 10.58 -0.45 -5.36
C VAL A 140 10.32 0.39 -6.60
N ALA A 141 9.60 1.51 -6.46
CA ALA A 141 9.21 2.39 -7.55
C ALA A 141 9.81 3.80 -7.52
N ASP A 142 10.66 4.08 -8.51
CA ASP A 142 11.16 5.44 -8.76
C ASP A 142 10.11 6.33 -9.45
N ASP A 143 9.23 5.74 -10.28
CA ASP A 143 8.20 6.48 -11.04
C ASP A 143 6.93 6.81 -10.23
N LEU A 144 6.77 6.23 -9.04
CA LEU A 144 5.59 6.41 -8.19
C LEU A 144 5.94 7.11 -6.88
N SER A 145 5.06 8.01 -6.52
CA SER A 145 5.12 8.89 -5.37
C SER A 145 3.70 9.14 -4.88
N GLU A 146 3.56 9.68 -3.68
CA GLU A 146 2.27 10.01 -3.10
C GLU A 146 1.42 10.90 -4.04
N LYS A 147 2.08 11.79 -4.80
CA LYS A 147 1.43 12.75 -5.69
C LYS A 147 0.88 12.15 -7.00
N ASN A 148 1.37 10.98 -7.38
CA ASN A 148 0.94 10.29 -8.61
C ASN A 148 0.54 8.83 -8.36
N PHE A 149 0.25 8.47 -7.11
CA PHE A 149 -0.16 7.11 -6.73
C PHE A 149 -1.44 6.64 -7.44
N ASN A 150 -2.29 7.57 -7.87
CA ASN A 150 -3.49 7.29 -8.66
C ASN A 150 -3.21 7.07 -10.17
N LYS A 151 -1.95 7.05 -10.62
CA LYS A 151 -1.57 6.90 -12.04
C LYS A 151 -2.27 5.72 -12.71
N TYR A 152 -2.19 4.53 -12.14
CA TYR A 152 -2.80 3.34 -12.75
C TYR A 152 -4.32 3.31 -12.61
N VAL A 153 -4.88 3.92 -11.56
CA VAL A 153 -6.33 4.11 -11.43
C VAL A 153 -6.85 5.03 -12.54
N LYS A 154 -6.09 6.08 -12.89
CA LYS A 154 -6.38 6.96 -14.01
C LYS A 154 -6.28 6.23 -15.36
N GLU A 155 -5.19 5.49 -15.59
CA GLU A 155 -5.03 4.68 -16.81
C GLU A 155 -6.13 3.63 -16.94
N LEU A 156 -6.53 2.98 -15.84
CA LEU A 156 -7.64 2.03 -15.80
C LEU A 156 -8.95 2.70 -16.24
N TYR A 157 -9.30 3.84 -15.63
CA TYR A 157 -10.51 4.59 -15.98
C TYR A 157 -10.54 5.02 -17.45
N GLU A 158 -9.41 5.50 -17.98
CA GLU A 158 -9.28 5.87 -19.39
C GLU A 158 -9.38 4.64 -20.32
N SER A 159 -8.79 3.50 -19.93
CA SER A 159 -8.89 2.25 -20.67
C SER A 159 -10.31 1.67 -20.66
N GLY A 160 -11.05 1.84 -19.57
CA GLY A 160 -12.44 1.38 -19.44
C GLY A 160 -13.38 2.06 -20.43
N LYS A 161 -13.08 3.31 -20.83
CA LYS A 161 -13.79 3.99 -21.92
C LYS A 161 -13.55 3.34 -23.30
N LYS A 162 -12.46 2.58 -23.44
CA LYS A 162 -12.00 1.95 -24.70
C LYS A 162 -12.12 0.41 -24.70
N GLY A 163 -12.72 -0.19 -23.66
CA GLY A 163 -12.95 -1.64 -23.59
C GLY A 163 -12.26 -2.38 -22.43
N GLY A 164 -11.38 -1.72 -21.67
CA GLY A 164 -10.72 -2.29 -20.47
C GLY A 164 -9.75 -3.45 -20.77
N SER A 165 -8.63 -3.54 -20.03
CA SER A 165 -7.72 -4.70 -20.12
C SER A 165 -7.45 -5.29 -18.74
N ILE A 166 -8.05 -6.45 -18.48
CA ILE A 166 -7.85 -7.22 -17.23
C ILE A 166 -6.40 -7.69 -17.13
N ASP A 167 -5.77 -8.04 -18.25
CA ASP A 167 -4.39 -8.53 -18.29
C ASP A 167 -3.41 -7.50 -17.74
N LYS A 168 -3.61 -6.22 -18.06
CA LYS A 168 -2.74 -5.13 -17.59
C LYS A 168 -2.97 -4.81 -16.11
N PHE A 169 -4.22 -4.62 -15.69
CA PHE A 169 -4.54 -4.04 -14.39
C PHE A 169 -4.96 -5.05 -13.31
N GLY A 170 -5.09 -6.33 -13.67
CA GLY A 170 -5.47 -7.39 -12.74
C GLY A 170 -6.98 -7.60 -12.63
N TRP A 171 -7.37 -8.53 -11.78
CA TRP A 171 -8.76 -8.98 -11.64
C TRP A 171 -9.70 -7.91 -11.08
N THR A 172 -9.17 -6.98 -10.29
CA THR A 172 -9.93 -5.86 -9.69
C THR A 172 -10.55 -4.94 -10.76
N THR A 173 -10.00 -4.96 -11.97
CA THR A 173 -10.53 -4.27 -13.18
C THR A 173 -12.01 -4.54 -13.40
N ALA A 174 -12.45 -5.80 -13.29
CA ALA A 174 -13.83 -6.18 -13.59
C ALA A 174 -14.83 -5.55 -12.61
N ILE A 175 -14.41 -5.35 -11.35
CA ILE A 175 -15.25 -4.74 -10.30
C ILE A 175 -15.22 -3.22 -10.42
N LEU A 176 -14.03 -2.64 -10.60
CA LEU A 176 -13.86 -1.18 -10.70
C LEU A 176 -14.53 -0.61 -11.96
N LEU A 177 -14.52 -1.35 -13.07
CA LEU A 177 -15.19 -0.99 -14.32
C LEU A 177 -16.61 -1.55 -14.45
N ASP A 178 -17.18 -2.10 -13.37
CA ASP A 178 -18.54 -2.62 -13.40
C ASP A 178 -19.54 -1.50 -13.70
N LYS A 179 -20.27 -1.64 -14.80
CA LYS A 179 -21.30 -0.68 -15.22
C LYS A 179 -22.57 -0.76 -14.37
N GLN A 180 -22.77 -1.87 -13.67
CA GLN A 180 -23.94 -2.09 -12.82
C GLN A 180 -23.82 -1.36 -11.47
N SER A 181 -22.62 -0.93 -11.06
CA SER A 181 -22.41 -0.14 -9.83
C SER A 181 -22.11 1.33 -10.17
N PRO A 182 -23.13 2.22 -10.18
CA PRO A 182 -22.92 3.64 -10.48
C PRO A 182 -22.07 4.35 -9.43
N VAL A 183 -22.11 3.88 -8.17
CA VAL A 183 -21.32 4.42 -7.06
C VAL A 183 -19.84 4.12 -7.28
N THR A 184 -19.48 2.88 -7.63
CA THR A 184 -18.08 2.50 -7.92
C THR A 184 -17.53 3.32 -9.09
N GLN A 185 -18.32 3.53 -10.15
CA GLN A 185 -17.92 4.39 -11.29
C GLN A 185 -17.68 5.85 -10.89
N SER A 186 -18.57 6.42 -10.08
CA SER A 186 -18.45 7.78 -9.57
C SER A 186 -17.15 7.98 -8.79
N TRP A 187 -16.84 7.06 -7.88
CA TRP A 187 -15.62 7.13 -7.07
C TRP A 187 -14.38 6.83 -7.89
N LEU A 188 -14.42 5.88 -8.81
CA LEU A 188 -13.32 5.60 -9.74
C LEU A 188 -12.97 6.84 -10.58
N GLN A 189 -13.97 7.52 -11.14
CA GLN A 189 -13.76 8.77 -11.88
C GLN A 189 -13.12 9.85 -11.00
N LYS A 190 -13.58 9.97 -9.74
CA LYS A 190 -13.03 10.94 -8.79
C LYS A 190 -11.57 10.62 -8.43
N TYR A 191 -11.25 9.35 -8.22
CA TYR A 191 -9.88 8.90 -7.91
C TYR A 191 -8.95 9.05 -9.11
N ALA A 192 -9.43 8.81 -10.33
CA ALA A 192 -8.70 9.08 -11.56
C ALA A 192 -8.40 10.59 -11.74
N GLY A 193 -9.33 11.46 -11.33
CA GLY A 193 -9.19 12.92 -11.46
C GLY A 193 -8.37 13.59 -10.34
N SER A 194 -8.31 13.01 -9.15
CA SER A 194 -7.67 13.65 -7.98
C SER A 194 -6.93 12.65 -7.09
N TYR A 195 -5.60 12.71 -7.10
CA TYR A 195 -4.76 11.91 -6.21
C TYR A 195 -5.01 12.24 -4.73
N LEU A 196 -5.29 13.51 -4.39
CA LEU A 196 -5.61 13.93 -3.02
C LEU A 196 -6.89 13.26 -2.49
N SER A 197 -7.94 13.22 -3.33
CA SER A 197 -9.19 12.55 -2.97
C SER A 197 -8.97 11.05 -2.79
N PHE A 198 -8.15 10.46 -3.66
CA PHE A 198 -7.81 9.04 -3.58
C PHE A 198 -7.02 8.73 -2.32
N ASN A 199 -5.90 9.40 -2.06
CA ASN A 199 -5.05 9.13 -0.90
C ASN A 199 -5.80 9.32 0.43
N LYS A 200 -6.61 10.38 0.53
CA LYS A 200 -7.46 10.62 1.71
C LYS A 200 -8.39 9.44 1.99
N ASP A 201 -9.08 8.96 0.96
CA ASP A 201 -10.03 7.86 1.10
C ASP A 201 -9.32 6.53 1.34
N VAL A 202 -8.13 6.34 0.76
CA VAL A 202 -7.28 5.17 1.05
C VAL A 202 -6.87 5.15 2.52
N SER A 203 -6.44 6.28 3.10
CA SER A 203 -6.11 6.33 4.53
C SER A 203 -7.31 5.98 5.41
N VAL A 204 -8.50 6.48 5.08
CA VAL A 204 -9.74 6.18 5.82
C VAL A 204 -10.12 4.70 5.68
N ALA A 205 -10.16 4.19 4.44
CA ALA A 205 -10.55 2.82 4.15
C ALA A 205 -9.56 1.79 4.72
N TYR A 206 -8.26 2.10 4.66
CA TYR A 206 -7.22 1.25 5.24
C TYR A 206 -7.30 1.20 6.77
N ASN A 207 -7.62 2.33 7.41
CA ASN A 207 -7.86 2.33 8.85
C ASN A 207 -9.14 1.53 9.20
N ALA A 208 -10.21 1.69 8.42
CA ALA A 208 -11.46 0.95 8.62
C ALA A 208 -11.24 -0.57 8.54
N ILE A 209 -10.54 -1.07 7.52
CA ILE A 209 -10.29 -2.51 7.35
C ILE A 209 -9.36 -3.09 8.44
N THR A 210 -8.37 -2.32 8.88
CA THR A 210 -7.43 -2.76 9.94
C THR A 210 -8.03 -2.66 11.35
N GLN A 211 -9.15 -1.95 11.52
CA GLN A 211 -9.90 -1.88 12.78
C GLN A 211 -11.14 -2.79 12.80
N LEU A 212 -11.39 -3.59 11.76
CA LEU A 212 -12.47 -4.57 11.78
C LEU A 212 -12.24 -5.58 12.91
N GLY A 213 -13.23 -5.66 13.82
CA GLY A 213 -13.18 -6.51 15.02
C GLY A 213 -12.26 -6.01 16.13
N ALA A 214 -11.74 -4.77 16.05
CA ALA A 214 -10.86 -4.23 17.08
C ALA A 214 -11.61 -3.85 18.35
N GLU A 215 -11.04 -4.23 19.49
CA GLU A 215 -11.32 -3.60 20.78
C GLU A 215 -10.24 -2.54 21.03
N PHE A 216 -10.64 -1.29 21.25
CA PHE A 216 -9.69 -0.21 21.53
C PHE A 216 -9.15 -0.37 22.95
N THR A 217 -7.87 -0.70 23.09
CA THR A 217 -7.17 -0.75 24.37
C THR A 217 -6.31 0.51 24.54
N GLY A 218 -6.56 1.29 25.59
CA GLY A 218 -5.82 2.49 25.96
C GLY A 218 -6.32 3.80 25.34
N GLY A 219 -6.19 4.87 26.12
CA GLY A 219 -6.25 6.26 25.65
C GLY A 219 -7.64 6.83 25.35
N LYS A 220 -7.67 7.93 24.58
CA LYS A 220 -8.90 8.69 24.27
C LYS A 220 -9.94 7.86 23.52
N TYR A 221 -9.51 6.95 22.64
CA TYR A 221 -10.41 6.13 21.83
C TYR A 221 -11.07 5.00 22.63
N GLU A 222 -10.34 4.38 23.57
CA GLU A 222 -10.93 3.45 24.54
C GLU A 222 -12.04 4.13 25.34
N ASN A 223 -11.73 5.29 25.94
CA ASN A 223 -12.68 6.03 26.78
C ASN A 223 -13.95 6.48 26.03
N LEU A 224 -13.83 6.79 24.73
CA LEU A 224 -14.96 7.26 23.91
C LEU A 224 -15.81 6.13 23.31
N LEU A 225 -15.19 4.98 23.01
CA LEU A 225 -15.84 3.93 22.20
C LEU A 225 -16.14 2.65 22.98
N LYS A 226 -15.42 2.30 24.06
CA LYS A 226 -15.77 1.12 24.89
C LYS A 226 -17.09 1.29 25.65
N ASN A 227 -17.45 2.52 26.02
CA ASN A 227 -18.66 2.80 26.79
C ASN A 227 -19.92 3.02 25.93
N ARG A 228 -19.83 2.88 24.60
CA ARG A 228 -21.00 2.96 23.72
C ARG A 228 -21.15 1.64 22.97
N LYS A 229 -22.14 0.82 23.36
CA LYS A 229 -22.60 -0.30 22.54
C LYS A 229 -22.87 0.21 21.13
N ARG A 230 -22.16 -0.35 20.15
CA ARG A 230 -22.42 -0.07 18.73
C ARG A 230 -23.83 -0.59 18.44
N LYS A 231 -24.75 0.29 18.03
CA LYS A 231 -26.11 -0.13 17.66
C LYS A 231 -26.01 -1.20 16.57
N THR A 232 -26.53 -2.37 16.87
CA THR A 232 -26.72 -3.46 15.92
C THR A 232 -28.07 -3.29 15.22
N LEU A 233 -28.25 -3.94 14.07
CA LEU A 233 -29.50 -3.90 13.30
C LEU A 233 -30.72 -4.41 14.10
N ASN A 234 -30.47 -5.11 15.21
CA ASN A 234 -31.49 -5.68 16.09
C ASN A 234 -31.83 -4.79 17.30
N ASP A 235 -31.22 -3.60 17.43
CA ASP A 235 -31.47 -2.70 18.55
C ASP A 235 -32.63 -1.71 18.27
N PHE A 236 -33.61 -2.13 17.47
CA PHE A 236 -34.88 -1.44 17.23
C PHE A 236 -36.03 -2.23 17.87
N ASP A 237 -36.02 -2.29 19.19
CA ASP A 237 -37.19 -2.52 20.05
C ASP A 237 -37.14 -1.54 21.23
#